data_AF-A0A1W9RSX4-F1
#
_entry.id   AF-A0A1W9RSX4-F1
#
_cell.length_a   1.000
_cell.length_b   1.000
_cell.length_c   1.000
_cell.angle_alpha   90.00
_cell.angle_beta   90.00
_cell.angle_gamma   90.00
#
_symmetry.space_group_name_H-M   'P 1'
#
loop_
_entity.id
_entity.type
_entity.pdbx_description
1 polymer ?
#
loop_
_entity_poly.entity_id
_entity_poly.type
_entity_poly.pdbx_seq_one_letter_code
_entity_poly.pdbx_strand_id
1 'polypeptide(L)' 'MAKLSEEEKKELRELAQSSTFKMDLRRISESQYNPFIVKDKIDIDRFIIFLSEYNYFINHTLKPFRKIKDKKDKL' A
#
# COMPACT_ATOMS: atom_id res chain seq x y z
N MET A 1 4.86 9.99 20.27
CA MET A 1 3.77 10.64 19.49
C MET A 1 3.50 11.99 20.14
N ALA A 2 3.57 13.09 19.38
CA ALA A 2 3.36 14.43 19.93
C ALA A 2 1.88 14.63 20.33
N LYS A 3 1.63 15.37 21.41
CA LYS A 3 0.28 15.68 21.89
C LYS A 3 -0.24 16.89 21.11
N LEU A 4 -1.37 16.72 20.41
CA LEU A 4 -2.02 17.78 19.65
C LEU A 4 -2.52 18.90 20.57
N SER A 5 -2.40 20.14 20.12
CA SER A 5 -2.97 21.32 20.75
C SER A 5 -4.51 21.29 20.69
N GLU A 6 -5.18 22.09 21.51
CA GLU A 6 -6.65 22.16 21.48
C GLU A 6 -7.18 22.82 20.19
N GLU A 7 -6.38 23.72 19.59
CA GLU A 7 -6.69 24.36 18.31
C GLU A 7 -6.63 23.35 17.16
N GLU A 8 -5.56 22.54 17.10
CA GLU A 8 -5.41 21.48 16.10
C GLU A 8 -6.54 20.45 16.20
N LYS A 9 -6.96 20.10 17.43
CA LYS A 9 -8.09 19.18 17.64
C LYS A 9 -9.42 19.76 17.16
N LYS A 10 -9.63 21.06 17.35
CA LYS A 10 -10.85 21.74 16.90
C LYS A 10 -10.91 21.79 15.38
N GLU A 11 -9.80 22.20 14.75
CA GLU A 11 -9.67 22.24 13.30
C GLU A 11 -9.93 20.86 12.67
N LEU A 12 -9.33 19.80 13.22
CA LEU A 12 -9.54 18.43 12.75
C LEU A 12 -11.01 17.97 12.87
N ARG A 13 -11.71 18.38 13.93
CA ARG A 13 -13.14 18.08 14.10
C ARG A 13 -14.00 18.80 13.05
N GLU A 14 -13.70 20.07 12.78
CA GLU A 14 -14.41 20.86 11.77
C GLU A 14 -14.18 20.27 10.36
N LEU A 15 -12.94 19.92 10.04
CA LEU A 15 -12.58 19.23 8.80
C LEU A 15 -13.28 17.88 8.64
N ALA A 16 -13.35 17.08 9.71
CA ALA A 16 -14.03 15.78 9.68
C ALA A 16 -15.56 15.90 9.48
N GLN A 17 -16.15 17.04 9.82
CA GLN A 17 -17.57 17.31 9.60
C GLN A 17 -17.86 17.91 8.22
N SER A 18 -16.85 18.41 7.52
CA SER A 18 -16.98 18.98 6.18
C SER A 18 -17.51 17.95 5.18
N SER A 19 -18.64 18.27 4.56
CA SER A 19 -19.27 17.45 3.51
C SER A 19 -18.46 17.46 2.22
N THR A 20 -17.82 18.57 1.87
CA THR A 20 -16.97 18.69 0.68
C THR A 20 -15.74 17.79 0.80
N PHE A 21 -15.08 17.80 1.97
CA PHE A 21 -13.95 16.93 2.25
C PHE A 21 -14.31 15.44 2.12
N LYS A 22 -15.48 15.04 2.64
CA LYS A 22 -15.99 13.66 2.47
C LYS A 22 -16.26 13.31 1.02
N MET A 23 -16.83 14.23 0.24
CA MET A 23 -17.09 14.01 -1.18
C MET A 23 -15.80 13.89 -1.98
N ASP A 24 -14.78 14.67 -1.67
CA ASP A 24 -13.48 14.59 -2.33
C ASP A 24 -12.76 13.29 -2.01
N LEU A 25 -12.76 12.85 -0.75
CA LEU A 25 -12.23 11.54 -0.37
C LEU A 25 -12.98 10.39 -1.06
N ARG A 26 -14.31 10.51 -1.17
CA ARG A 26 -15.12 9.54 -1.89
C ARG A 26 -14.74 9.47 -3.37
N ARG A 27 -14.58 10.63 -4.04
CA ARG A 27 -14.12 10.69 -5.43
C ARG A 27 -12.75 10.05 -5.61
N ILE A 28 -11.81 10.29 -4.68
CA ILE A 28 -10.49 9.66 -4.69
C ILE A 28 -10.61 8.15 -4.55
N SER A 29 -11.49 7.65 -3.66
CA SER A 29 -11.70 6.22 -3.49
C SER A 29 -12.36 5.57 -4.72
N GLU A 30 -13.30 6.26 -5.37
CA GLU A 30 -14.02 5.78 -6.55
C GLU A 30 -13.12 5.83 -7.80
N SER A 31 -12.19 6.79 -7.87
CA SER A 31 -11.21 6.89 -8.94
C SER A 31 -9.96 6.05 -8.71
N GLN A 32 -9.89 5.31 -7.61
CA GLN A 32 -8.75 4.49 -7.26
C GLN A 32 -8.66 3.28 -8.21
N TYR A 33 -8.00 3.49 -9.34
CA TYR A 33 -7.70 2.43 -10.29
C TYR A 33 -6.68 1.47 -9.68
N ASN A 34 -7.07 0.21 -9.50
CA ASN A 34 -6.12 -0.85 -9.16
C ASN A 34 -5.62 -1.51 -10.46
N PRO A 35 -4.37 -1.28 -10.88
CA PRO A 35 -3.84 -1.82 -12.13
C PRO A 35 -3.73 -3.36 -12.14
N PHE A 36 -3.78 -3.97 -10.96
CA PHE A 36 -3.69 -5.43 -10.76
C PHE A 36 -5.05 -6.13 -10.74
N ILE A 37 -6.16 -5.39 -10.81
CA ILE A 37 -7.51 -5.99 -10.92
C ILE A 37 -7.98 -5.86 -12.36
N VAL A 38 -8.22 -7.00 -13.01
CA VAL A 38 -8.73 -7.09 -14.39
C VAL A 38 -9.99 -7.96 -14.37
N LYS A 39 -11.13 -7.42 -14.80
CA LYS A 39 -12.43 -8.12 -14.78
C LYS A 39 -12.75 -8.73 -13.40
N ASP A 40 -12.59 -7.92 -12.34
CA ASP A 40 -12.80 -8.29 -10.94
C ASP A 40 -11.95 -9.45 -10.41
N LYS A 41 -10.89 -9.82 -11.13
CA LYS A 41 -9.91 -10.82 -10.70
C LYS A 41 -8.54 -10.18 -10.58
N ILE A 42 -7.77 -10.66 -9.61
CA ILE A 42 -6.37 -10.28 -9.45
C ILE A 42 -5.58 -10.91 -10.61
N ASP A 43 -4.91 -10.07 -11.37
CA ASP A 43 -3.99 -10.45 -12.44
C ASP A 43 -2.58 -10.61 -11.85
N ILE A 44 -2.25 -11.85 -11.52
CA ILE A 44 -0.97 -12.21 -10.89
C ILE A 44 0.20 -11.95 -11.86
N ASP A 45 -0.01 -12.12 -13.16
CA ASP A 45 1.03 -11.92 -14.16
C ASP A 45 1.43 -10.45 -14.23
N ARG A 46 0.45 -9.52 -14.22
CA ARG A 46 0.72 -8.08 -14.10
C ARG A 46 1.49 -7.73 -12.84
N PHE A 47 1.17 -8.38 -11.73
CA PHE A 47 1.86 -8.16 -10.47
C PHE A 47 3.33 -8.62 -10.53
N ILE A 48 3.59 -9.79 -11.11
CA ILE A 48 4.94 -10.33 -11.30
C ILE A 48 5.77 -9.43 -12.23
N ILE A 49 5.17 -8.96 -13.34
CA ILE A 49 5.83 -8.03 -14.27
C ILE A 49 6.21 -6.74 -13.53
N PHE A 50 5.27 -6.13 -12.81
CA PHE A 50 5.53 -4.92 -12.04
C PHE A 50 6.67 -5.10 -11.04
N LEU A 51 6.65 -6.18 -10.24
CA LEU A 51 7.72 -6.44 -9.28
C LEU A 51 9.08 -6.63 -9.95
N SER A 52 9.10 -7.30 -11.10
CA SER A 52 10.34 -7.57 -11.84
C SER A 52 10.93 -6.28 -12.42
N GLU A 53 10.11 -5.49 -13.11
CA GLU A 53 10.52 -4.21 -13.70
C GLU A 53 10.87 -3.18 -12.63
N TYR A 54 10.10 -3.11 -11.54
CA TYR A 54 10.40 -2.21 -10.43
C TYR A 54 11.71 -2.57 -9.75
N ASN A 55 11.95 -3.86 -9.49
CA ASN A 55 13.23 -4.33 -8.95
C ASN A 55 14.40 -3.99 -9.87
N TYR A 56 14.22 -4.13 -11.19
CA TYR A 56 15.22 -3.69 -12.16
C TYR A 56 15.43 -2.17 -12.09
N PHE A 57 14.36 -1.38 -12.07
CA PHE A 57 14.40 0.08 -12.01
C PHE A 57 15.15 0.60 -10.78
N ILE A 58 14.89 0.04 -9.59
CA ILE A 58 15.58 0.45 -8.36
C ILE A 58 16.98 -0.16 -8.22
N ASN A 59 17.48 -0.87 -9.24
CA ASN A 59 18.71 -1.65 -9.19
C ASN A 59 18.77 -2.60 -7.98
N HIS A 60 17.63 -3.21 -7.64
CA HIS A 60 17.56 -4.14 -6.52
C HIS A 60 18.49 -5.32 -6.78
N THR A 61 19.50 -5.48 -5.94
CA THR A 61 20.37 -6.64 -6.00
C THR A 61 19.59 -7.86 -5.48
N LEU A 62 19.52 -8.91 -6.29
CA LEU A 62 18.89 -10.16 -5.89
C LEU A 62 19.53 -10.63 -4.58
N LYS A 63 18.69 -10.83 -3.55
CA LYS A 63 19.15 -11.36 -2.28
C LYS A 63 19.79 -12.73 -2.54
N PRO A 64 21.04 -12.96 -2.10
CA PRO A 64 21.69 -14.25 -2.29
C PRO A 64 20.84 -15.33 -1.63
N PHE A 65 20.61 -16.42 -2.37
CA PHE A 65 19.83 -17.54 -1.89
C PHE A 65 20.40 -18.04 -0.56
N ARG A 66 19.55 -18.08 0.47
CA ARG A 66 19.88 -18.72 1.76
C ARG A 66 18.96 -19.91 1.91
N LYS A 67 19.54 -21.12 1.94
CA LYS A 67 18.80 -22.34 2.26
C LYS A 67 18.08 -22.13 3.60
N ILE A 68 16.77 -22.34 3.62
CA ILE A 68 15.99 -22.36 4.84
C ILE A 68 16.54 -23.52 5.67
N LYS A 69 17.29 -23.22 6.73
CA LYS A 69 17.72 -24.23 7.69
C LYS A 69 16.53 -24.50 8.58
N ASP A 70 15.91 -25.66 8.40
CA ASP A 70 14.94 -26.16 9.37
C ASP A 70 15.67 -26.37 10.70
N LYS A 71 15.09 -25.95 11.82
CA LYS A 71 15.75 -25.99 13.15
C LYS A 71 15.65 -27.38 13.79
N LYS A 72 15.52 -28.44 13.00
CA LYS A 72 15.42 -29.83 13.47
C LYS A 72 16.05 -30.80 12.47
N ASP A 73 17.35 -31.03 12.63
CA ASP A 73 17.96 -32.30 12.27
C ASP A 73 17.37 -33.38 13.20
N LYS A 74 16.36 -34.14 12.72
CA LYS A 74 16.05 -35.51 13.18
C LYS A 74 15.26 -36.25 12.11
N LEU A 75 15.96 -37.03 11.29
CA LEU A 75 15.62 -38.40 10.91
C LEU A 75 16.87 -39.07 10.34
#